data_AF-A0A4Q3BVB2-F1
#
_entry.id   AF-A0A4Q3BVB2-F1
#
_cell.length_a   1.000
_cell.length_b   1.000
_cell.length_c   1.000
_cell.angle_alpha   90.00
_cell.angle_beta   90.00
_cell.angle_gamma   90.00
#
_symmetry.space_group_name_H-M   'P 1'
#
loop_
_entity.id
_entity.type
_entity.pdbx_description
1 polymer ?
#
loop_
_entity_poly.entity_id
_entity_poly.type
_entity_poly.pdbx_seq_one_letter_code
_entity_poly.pdbx_strand_id
1 'polypeptide(L)'
;MSGSYILLGVILLAGMAYSIIARKLTIDAAFTGAVVATGIFVGAGFTGVSMMTVFFILGSAATSWKKELKERAGAAEKTSGRTAGQVLANAGAAGTCGLLAYYYPQNTVLFQVMLAASLASATADTLSSELGMVYGRRFYNIITLKKDTKGLDGVVSAEGFLIGIAGSSIIAVIY
;
A
#
# COMPACT_ATOMS: atom_id res chain seq x y z
N MET A 1 11.08 24.69 14.80
CA MET A 1 10.51 23.40 14.34
C MET A 1 11.00 22.31 15.29
N SER A 2 10.13 21.47 15.84
CA SER A 2 10.59 20.33 16.65
C SER A 2 11.41 19.37 15.78
N GLY A 3 12.41 18.70 16.35
CA GLY A 3 13.32 17.80 15.62
C GLY A 3 12.59 16.68 14.85
N SER A 4 11.39 16.32 15.29
CA SER A 4 10.51 15.34 14.63
C SER A 4 10.09 15.76 13.21
N TYR A 5 9.78 17.05 12.96
CA TYR A 5 9.42 17.51 11.61
C TYR A 5 10.62 17.58 10.67
N ILE A 6 11.81 17.85 11.19
CA ILE A 6 13.05 17.82 10.39
C ILE A 6 13.31 16.38 9.95
N LEU A 7 13.24 15.42 10.88
CA LEU A 7 13.41 14.01 10.56
C LEU A 7 12.34 13.52 9.56
N LEU A 8 11.08 13.90 9.74
CA LEU A 8 10.03 13.62 8.76
C LEU A 8 10.40 14.17 7.38
N GLY A 9 10.81 15.44 7.30
CA GLY A 9 11.21 16.07 6.05
C GLY A 9 12.32 15.29 5.33
N VAL A 10 13.33 14.83 6.08
CA VAL A 10 14.41 13.98 5.53
C VAL A 10 13.87 12.65 5.03
N ILE A 11 13.01 11.97 5.79
CA ILE A 11 12.39 10.69 5.39
C ILE A 11 11.56 10.87 4.11
N LEU A 12 10.74 11.92 4.03
CA LEU A 12 9.89 12.19 2.86
C LEU A 12 10.73 12.53 1.63
N LEU A 13 11.75 13.38 1.76
CA LEU A 13 12.65 13.71 0.67
C LEU A 13 13.40 12.48 0.15
N ALA A 14 13.94 11.66 1.07
CA ALA A 14 14.61 10.41 0.71
C ALA A 14 13.64 9.42 0.03
N GLY A 15 12.43 9.28 0.56
CA GLY A 15 11.39 8.42 0.00
C GLY A 15 10.94 8.86 -1.39
N MET A 16 10.71 10.15 -1.59
CA MET A 16 10.37 10.72 -2.92
C MET A 16 11.50 10.51 -3.92
N ALA A 17 12.74 10.85 -3.55
CA ALA A 17 13.90 10.69 -4.40
C ALA A 17 14.08 9.23 -4.83
N TYR A 18 14.06 8.30 -3.87
CA TYR A 18 14.13 6.86 -4.15
C TYR A 18 13.01 6.41 -5.08
N SER A 19 11.77 6.83 -4.81
CA SER A 19 10.60 6.39 -5.57
C SER A 19 10.64 6.83 -7.04
N ILE A 20 11.14 8.04 -7.30
CA ILE A 20 11.30 8.58 -8.66
C ILE A 20 12.48 7.89 -9.37
N ILE A 21 13.63 7.78 -8.71
CA ILE A 21 14.84 7.15 -9.29
C ILE A 21 14.59 5.68 -9.63
N ALA A 22 13.93 4.95 -8.71
CA ALA A 22 13.58 3.55 -8.90
C ALA A 22 12.33 3.36 -9.80
N ARG A 23 11.76 4.45 -10.35
CA ARG A 23 10.56 4.47 -11.21
C ARG A 23 9.37 3.70 -10.61
N LYS A 24 9.20 3.77 -9.29
CA LYS A 24 8.08 3.14 -8.56
C LYS A 24 6.85 4.02 -8.54
N LEU A 25 7.05 5.34 -8.55
CA LEU A 25 6.02 6.36 -8.56
C LEU A 25 6.31 7.36 -9.68
N THR A 26 5.27 7.91 -10.29
CA THR A 26 5.39 9.13 -11.09
C THR A 26 5.73 10.31 -10.18
N ILE A 27 6.24 11.41 -10.76
CA ILE A 27 6.69 12.57 -9.97
C ILE A 27 5.53 13.15 -9.13
N ASP A 28 4.37 13.35 -9.75
CA ASP A 28 3.12 13.76 -9.10
C ASP A 28 2.67 12.79 -8.00
N ALA A 29 2.87 11.48 -8.21
CA ALA A 29 2.55 10.47 -7.21
C ALA A 29 3.50 10.51 -6.01
N ALA A 30 4.78 10.82 -6.21
CA ALA A 30 5.74 11.01 -5.12
C ALA A 30 5.36 12.22 -4.23
N PHE A 31 5.01 13.36 -4.84
CA PHE A 31 4.50 14.52 -4.09
C PHE A 31 3.18 14.21 -3.37
N THR A 32 2.25 13.53 -4.04
CA THR A 32 0.99 13.07 -3.43
C THR A 32 1.26 12.17 -2.23
N GLY A 33 2.21 11.25 -2.35
CA GLY A 33 2.64 10.38 -1.25
C GLY A 33 3.20 11.17 -0.07
N ALA A 34 3.99 12.21 -0.31
CA ALA A 34 4.51 13.06 0.77
C ALA A 34 3.40 13.84 1.49
N VAL A 35 2.39 14.33 0.77
CA VAL A 35 1.22 14.99 1.36
C VAL A 35 0.43 14.01 2.23
N VAL A 36 0.13 12.82 1.71
CA VAL A 36 -0.56 11.75 2.46
C VAL A 36 0.22 11.35 3.71
N ALA A 37 1.53 11.13 3.57
CA ALA A 37 2.40 10.77 4.69
C ALA A 37 2.46 11.86 5.76
N THR A 38 2.39 13.14 5.37
CA THR A 38 2.30 14.27 6.31
C THR A 38 0.98 14.24 7.08
N GLY A 39 -0.15 13.97 6.40
CA GLY A 39 -1.46 13.78 7.04
C GLY A 39 -1.48 12.61 8.02
N ILE A 40 -0.85 11.50 7.67
CA ILE A 40 -0.64 10.35 8.57
C ILE A 40 0.21 10.76 9.78
N PHE A 41 1.32 11.45 9.56
CA PHE A 41 2.26 11.83 10.62
C PHE A 41 1.62 12.72 11.69
N VAL A 42 0.79 13.69 11.30
CA VAL A 42 0.17 14.60 12.28
C VAL A 42 -0.81 13.88 13.22
N GLY A 43 -1.44 12.79 12.78
CA GLY A 43 -2.40 12.03 13.57
C GLY A 43 -1.85 10.77 14.25
N ALA A 44 -0.82 10.15 13.67
CA ALA A 44 -0.31 8.84 14.09
C ALA A 44 1.22 8.80 14.23
N GLY A 45 1.91 9.93 14.07
CA GLY A 45 3.35 10.06 14.25
C GLY A 45 4.16 9.14 13.34
N PHE A 46 5.35 8.76 13.83
CA PHE A 46 6.25 7.86 13.10
C PHE A 46 5.71 6.44 12.98
N THR A 47 4.85 5.97 13.90
CA THR A 47 4.17 4.68 13.78
C THR A 47 3.32 4.65 12.50
N GLY A 48 2.50 5.68 12.26
CA GLY A 48 1.73 5.82 11.03
C GLY A 48 2.60 5.84 9.77
N VAL A 49 3.67 6.66 9.78
CA VAL A 49 4.60 6.76 8.64
C VAL A 49 5.32 5.44 8.37
N SER A 50 5.66 4.68 9.42
CA SER A 50 6.30 3.38 9.29
C SER A 50 5.37 2.35 8.62
N MET A 51 4.08 2.32 8.98
CA MET A 51 3.09 1.47 8.31
C MET A 51 2.97 1.81 6.82
N MET A 52 2.88 3.11 6.47
CA MET A 52 2.82 3.54 5.07
C MET A 52 4.10 3.18 4.31
N THR A 53 5.25 3.31 4.95
CA THR A 53 6.56 2.98 4.37
C THR A 53 6.68 1.48 4.11
N VAL A 54 6.28 0.64 5.07
CA VAL A 54 6.27 -0.82 4.91
C VAL A 54 5.29 -1.25 3.82
N PHE A 55 4.08 -0.69 3.78
CA PHE A 55 3.15 -0.89 2.67
C PHE A 55 3.79 -0.56 1.32
N PHE A 56 4.44 0.61 1.21
CA PHE A 56 5.08 1.05 -0.03
C PHE A 56 6.23 0.12 -0.45
N ILE A 57 7.10 -0.27 0.47
CA ILE A 57 8.24 -1.16 0.18
C ILE A 57 7.73 -2.54 -0.23
N LEU A 58 6.86 -3.16 0.57
CA LEU A 58 6.33 -4.49 0.29
C LEU A 58 5.55 -4.52 -1.02
N GLY A 59 4.67 -3.54 -1.22
CA GLY A 59 3.90 -3.42 -2.45
C GLY A 59 4.79 -3.21 -3.67
N SER A 60 5.78 -2.31 -3.60
CA SER A 60 6.71 -2.05 -4.70
C SER A 60 7.58 -3.27 -5.02
N ALA A 61 8.05 -3.99 -3.99
CA ALA A 61 8.80 -5.22 -4.15
C ALA A 61 7.94 -6.30 -4.80
N ALA A 62 6.71 -6.49 -4.32
CA ALA A 62 5.77 -7.46 -4.87
C ALA A 62 5.42 -7.18 -6.32
N THR A 63 5.07 -5.93 -6.67
CA THR A 63 4.81 -5.51 -8.06
C THR A 63 6.00 -5.79 -8.97
N SER A 64 7.21 -5.49 -8.51
CA SER A 64 8.44 -5.69 -9.28
C SER A 64 8.86 -7.16 -9.40
N TRP A 65 8.43 -8.01 -8.47
CA TRP A 65 8.83 -9.41 -8.41
C TRP A 65 8.25 -10.21 -9.58
N LYS A 66 9.12 -10.92 -10.30
CA LYS A 66 8.78 -11.71 -11.51
C LYS A 66 7.87 -10.96 -12.49
N LYS A 67 8.16 -9.67 -12.73
CA LYS A 67 7.35 -8.80 -13.59
C LYS A 67 7.08 -9.40 -14.98
N GLU A 68 8.09 -9.99 -15.62
CA GLU A 68 7.95 -10.63 -16.94
C GLU A 68 6.90 -11.75 -16.96
N LEU A 69 6.79 -12.53 -15.87
CA LEU A 69 5.79 -13.59 -15.75
C LEU A 69 4.38 -13.00 -15.73
N LYS A 70 4.20 -11.86 -15.04
CA LYS A 70 2.91 -11.17 -14.93
C LYS A 70 2.53 -10.47 -16.23
N GLU A 71 3.51 -9.88 -16.93
CA GLU A 71 3.33 -9.28 -18.25
C GLU A 71 2.88 -10.32 -19.28
N ARG A 72 3.50 -11.51 -19.30
CA ARG A 72 3.08 -12.62 -20.19
C ARG A 72 1.68 -13.14 -19.88
N ALA A 73 1.23 -13.03 -18.62
CA ALA A 73 -0.11 -13.42 -18.21
C ALA A 73 -1.18 -12.35 -18.54
N GLY A 74 -0.79 -11.23 -19.18
CA GLY A 74 -1.70 -10.14 -19.53
C GLY A 74 -2.15 -9.29 -18.33
N ALA A 75 -1.59 -9.52 -17.15
CA ALA A 75 -2.05 -8.95 -15.89
C ALA A 75 -1.20 -7.76 -15.39
N ALA A 76 -0.09 -7.43 -16.07
CA ALA A 76 0.73 -6.29 -15.69
C ALA A 76 0.28 -5.01 -16.40
N GLU A 77 0.02 -3.95 -15.63
CA GLU A 77 -0.15 -2.61 -16.18
C GLU A 77 1.12 -2.18 -16.94
N LYS A 78 0.95 -1.59 -18.13
CA LYS A 78 2.03 -1.11 -19.00
C LYS A 78 2.68 0.19 -18.52
N THR A 79 2.40 0.65 -17.32
CA THR A 79 2.74 1.99 -16.82
C THR A 79 4.10 2.05 -16.11
N SER A 80 4.74 3.21 -16.19
CA SER A 80 6.08 3.50 -15.65
C SER A 80 6.05 3.87 -14.16
N GLY A 81 5.35 3.08 -13.34
CA GLY A 81 5.16 3.32 -11.91
C GLY A 81 3.75 3.77 -11.55
N ARG A 82 3.47 3.80 -10.23
CA ARG A 82 2.14 4.13 -9.69
C ARG A 82 1.83 5.61 -9.87
N THR A 83 0.60 5.92 -10.24
CA THR A 83 0.10 7.29 -10.43
C THR A 83 -0.39 7.93 -9.13
N ALA A 84 -0.59 9.25 -9.12
CA ALA A 84 -1.15 9.95 -7.96
C ALA A 84 -2.53 9.40 -7.56
N GLY A 85 -3.35 9.04 -8.55
CA GLY A 85 -4.65 8.39 -8.31
C GLY A 85 -4.51 7.06 -7.57
N GLN A 86 -3.54 6.22 -7.94
CA GLN A 86 -3.27 4.95 -7.24
C GLN A 86 -2.72 5.17 -5.82
N VAL A 87 -1.97 6.25 -5.57
CA VAL A 87 -1.54 6.63 -4.22
C VAL A 87 -2.75 7.01 -3.36
N LEU A 88 -3.64 7.86 -3.86
CA LEU A 88 -4.84 8.26 -3.14
C LEU A 88 -5.81 7.09 -2.92
N ALA A 89 -5.96 6.21 -3.89
CA ALA A 89 -6.80 5.01 -3.76
C ALA A 89 -6.32 4.10 -2.61
N ASN A 90 -5.01 3.90 -2.48
CA ASN A 90 -4.46 2.98 -1.49
C ASN A 90 -4.21 3.61 -0.11
N ALA A 91 -3.79 4.87 -0.06
CA ALA A 91 -3.34 5.52 1.17
C ALA A 91 -4.11 6.81 1.51
N GLY A 92 -5.01 7.28 0.65
CA GLY A 92 -5.79 8.49 0.90
C GLY A 92 -6.69 8.36 2.12
N ALA A 93 -7.32 7.20 2.33
CA ALA A 93 -8.11 6.93 3.53
C ALA A 93 -7.25 7.03 4.81
N ALA A 94 -6.03 6.49 4.78
CA ALA A 94 -5.07 6.57 5.88
C ALA A 94 -4.68 8.03 6.18
N GLY A 95 -4.36 8.82 5.14
CA GLY A 95 -4.07 10.24 5.25
C GLY A 95 -5.22 11.05 5.85
N THR A 96 -6.45 10.81 5.38
CA THR A 96 -7.67 11.44 5.91
C THR A 96 -7.89 11.07 7.37
N CYS A 97 -7.73 9.80 7.75
CA CYS A 97 -7.84 9.37 9.14
C CYS A 97 -6.77 10.03 10.03
N GLY A 98 -5.54 10.20 9.53
CA GLY A 98 -4.49 10.93 10.24
C GLY A 98 -4.87 12.41 10.50
N LEU A 99 -5.43 13.09 9.49
CA LEU A 99 -5.94 14.45 9.67
C LEU A 99 -7.12 14.50 10.67
N LEU A 100 -8.06 13.55 10.60
CA LEU A 100 -9.18 13.48 11.53
C LEU A 100 -8.72 13.21 12.97
N ALA A 101 -7.72 12.35 13.17
CA ALA A 101 -7.11 12.10 14.48
C ALA A 101 -6.49 13.37 15.09
N TYR A 102 -5.97 14.27 14.26
CA TYR A 102 -5.41 15.55 14.68
C TYR A 102 -6.51 16.57 15.03
N TYR A 103 -7.56 16.70 14.21
CA TYR A 103 -8.64 17.68 14.44
C TYR A 103 -9.65 17.26 15.51
N TYR A 104 -9.82 15.95 15.74
CA TYR A 104 -10.78 15.39 16.71
C TYR A 104 -10.04 14.50 17.73
N PRO A 105 -9.27 15.10 18.66
CA PRO A 105 -8.40 14.37 19.58
C PRO A 105 -9.16 13.39 20.50
N GLN A 106 -10.44 13.65 20.78
CA GLN A 106 -11.30 12.76 21.54
C GLN A 106 -11.56 11.40 20.84
N ASN A 107 -11.31 11.31 19.53
CA ASN A 107 -11.49 10.12 18.71
C ASN A 107 -10.16 9.59 18.12
N THR A 108 -9.00 10.07 18.60
CA THR A 108 -7.68 9.71 18.04
C THR A 108 -7.48 8.21 17.90
N VAL A 109 -7.81 7.42 18.94
CA VAL A 109 -7.65 5.96 18.91
C VAL A 109 -8.47 5.33 17.78
N LEU A 110 -9.72 5.75 17.61
CA LEU A 110 -10.60 5.24 16.55
C LEU A 110 -10.01 5.53 15.16
N PHE A 111 -9.58 6.77 14.92
CA PHE A 111 -9.02 7.15 13.63
C PHE A 111 -7.66 6.49 13.36
N GLN A 112 -6.84 6.26 14.38
CA GLN A 112 -5.60 5.51 14.23
C GLN A 112 -5.84 4.03 13.89
N VAL A 113 -6.84 3.37 14.48
CA VAL A 113 -7.25 2.02 14.10
C VAL A 113 -7.74 1.99 12.64
N MET A 114 -8.58 2.95 12.23
CA MET A 114 -9.06 3.04 10.85
C MET A 114 -7.92 3.28 9.86
N LEU A 115 -6.94 4.10 10.22
CA LEU A 115 -5.72 4.33 9.45
C LEU A 115 -4.96 3.01 9.27
N ALA A 116 -4.65 2.30 10.36
CA ALA A 116 -3.94 1.02 10.32
C ALA A 116 -4.71 -0.03 9.51
N ALA A 117 -6.02 -0.15 9.73
CA ALA A 117 -6.89 -1.06 8.98
C ALA A 117 -6.89 -0.76 7.48
N SER A 118 -6.93 0.52 7.09
CA SER A 118 -6.89 0.91 5.67
C SER A 118 -5.57 0.51 5.01
N LEU A 119 -4.43 0.74 5.67
CA LEU A 119 -3.12 0.33 5.16
C LEU A 119 -2.93 -1.19 5.17
N ALA A 120 -3.46 -1.89 6.19
CA ALA A 120 -3.45 -3.34 6.26
C ALA A 120 -4.26 -3.95 5.11
N SER A 121 -5.44 -3.38 4.80
CA SER A 121 -6.26 -3.79 3.66
C SER A 121 -5.56 -3.55 2.33
N ALA A 122 -4.98 -2.36 2.12
CA ALA A 122 -4.24 -2.04 0.90
C ALA A 122 -3.01 -2.93 0.71
N THR A 123 -2.31 -3.26 1.81
CA THR A 123 -1.17 -4.19 1.81
C THR A 123 -1.60 -5.60 1.45
N ALA A 124 -2.68 -6.09 2.06
CA ALA A 124 -3.22 -7.41 1.75
C ALA A 124 -3.65 -7.51 0.29
N ASP A 125 -4.38 -6.52 -0.23
CA ASP A 125 -4.84 -6.46 -1.61
C ASP A 125 -3.67 -6.50 -2.61
N THR A 126 -2.66 -5.65 -2.40
CA THR A 126 -1.47 -5.60 -3.27
C THR A 126 -0.68 -6.91 -3.20
N LEU A 127 -0.37 -7.44 -2.01
CA LEU A 127 0.46 -8.64 -1.90
C LEU A 127 -0.28 -9.89 -2.39
N SER A 128 -1.57 -10.01 -2.07
CA SER A 128 -2.41 -11.13 -2.52
C SER A 128 -2.52 -11.18 -4.04
N SER A 129 -2.80 -10.06 -4.69
CA SER A 129 -2.91 -10.00 -6.16
C SER A 129 -1.54 -10.24 -6.82
N GLU A 130 -0.51 -9.51 -6.40
CA GLU A 130 0.80 -9.55 -7.06
C GLU A 130 1.53 -10.87 -6.88
N LEU A 131 1.60 -11.39 -5.65
CA LEU A 131 2.30 -12.65 -5.37
C LEU A 131 1.38 -13.86 -5.52
N GLY A 132 0.08 -13.72 -5.31
CA GLY A 132 -0.90 -14.78 -5.61
C GLY A 132 -0.98 -15.10 -7.10
N MET A 133 -0.78 -14.12 -7.98
CA MET A 133 -0.55 -14.40 -9.40
C MET A 133 0.70 -15.26 -9.60
N VAL A 134 1.80 -14.99 -8.88
CA VAL A 134 3.06 -15.70 -9.08
C VAL A 134 3.03 -17.12 -8.52
N TYR A 135 2.47 -17.31 -7.33
CA TYR A 135 2.55 -18.55 -6.56
C TYR A 135 1.26 -19.37 -6.53
N GLY A 136 0.13 -18.77 -6.94
CA GLY A 136 -1.16 -19.44 -6.97
C GLY A 136 -1.18 -20.65 -7.88
N ARG A 137 -1.70 -21.77 -7.38
CA ARG A 137 -1.82 -23.03 -8.15
C ARG A 137 -3.21 -23.23 -8.73
N ARG A 138 -4.24 -22.79 -8.00
CA ARG A 138 -5.65 -22.91 -8.38
C ARG A 138 -6.33 -21.58 -8.17
N PHE A 139 -7.12 -21.19 -9.15
CA PHE A 139 -7.75 -19.88 -9.25
C PHE A 139 -9.26 -20.04 -9.30
N TYR A 140 -9.97 -19.22 -8.53
CA TYR A 140 -11.42 -19.26 -8.41
C TYR A 140 -11.99 -17.85 -8.48
N ASN A 141 -13.09 -17.69 -9.20
CA ASN A 141 -13.83 -16.45 -9.22
C ASN A 141 -14.57 -16.25 -7.88
N ILE A 142 -14.37 -15.13 -7.19
CA ILE A 142 -14.92 -14.92 -5.85
C ILE A 142 -16.46 -14.84 -5.82
N ILE A 143 -17.08 -14.48 -6.93
CA ILE A 143 -18.54 -14.37 -7.04
C ILE A 143 -19.17 -15.74 -7.32
N THR A 144 -18.62 -16.49 -8.28
CA THR A 144 -19.20 -17.78 -8.69
C THR A 144 -18.64 -19.00 -7.95
N LEU A 145 -17.50 -18.83 -7.28
CA LEU A 145 -16.71 -19.89 -6.62
C LEU A 145 -16.27 -21.02 -7.55
N LYS A 146 -16.35 -20.81 -8.87
CA LYS A 146 -15.91 -21.75 -9.90
C LYS A 146 -14.45 -21.50 -10.25
N LYS A 147 -13.77 -22.55 -10.75
CA LYS A 147 -12.41 -22.41 -11.29
C LYS A 147 -12.43 -21.41 -12.44
N ASP A 148 -11.47 -20.51 -12.44
CA ASP A 148 -11.37 -19.45 -13.43
C ASP A 148 -9.92 -19.19 -13.83
N THR A 149 -9.72 -18.32 -14.81
CA THR A 149 -8.43 -18.00 -15.41
C THR A 149 -7.68 -17.01 -14.53
N LYS A 150 -6.44 -17.36 -14.20
CA LYS A 150 -5.51 -16.46 -13.50
C LYS A 150 -5.40 -15.11 -14.22
N GLY A 151 -5.42 -14.02 -13.45
CA GLY A 151 -5.17 -12.67 -13.94
C GLY A 151 -6.42 -11.89 -14.33
N LEU A 152 -7.61 -12.49 -14.22
CA LEU A 152 -8.89 -11.78 -14.36
C LEU A 152 -9.32 -11.13 -13.05
N ASP A 153 -10.09 -10.05 -13.15
CA ASP A 153 -10.66 -9.36 -12.00
C ASP A 153 -11.56 -10.28 -11.18
N GLY A 154 -11.43 -10.22 -9.85
CA GLY A 154 -12.19 -11.06 -8.92
C GLY A 154 -11.74 -12.52 -8.87
N VAL A 155 -10.65 -12.90 -9.55
CA VAL A 155 -10.11 -14.25 -9.50
C VAL A 155 -9.01 -14.37 -8.45
N VAL A 156 -9.24 -15.20 -7.44
CA VAL A 156 -8.38 -15.36 -6.26
C VAL A 156 -7.76 -16.76 -6.17
N SER A 157 -6.64 -16.88 -5.45
CA SER A 157 -6.00 -18.14 -5.11
C SER A 157 -5.84 -18.29 -3.60
N ALA A 158 -5.76 -19.52 -3.11
CA ALA A 158 -5.55 -19.79 -1.68
C ALA A 158 -4.19 -19.25 -1.21
N GLU A 159 -3.15 -19.39 -2.04
CA GLU A 159 -1.83 -18.85 -1.77
C GLU A 159 -1.86 -17.31 -1.70
N GLY A 160 -2.54 -16.65 -2.64
CA GLY A 160 -2.74 -15.20 -2.60
C GLY A 160 -3.44 -14.74 -1.33
N PHE A 161 -4.51 -15.43 -0.93
CA PHE A 161 -5.23 -15.15 0.31
C PHE A 161 -4.33 -15.25 1.56
N LEU A 162 -3.55 -16.31 1.69
CA LEU A 162 -2.60 -16.47 2.81
C LEU A 162 -1.51 -15.39 2.81
N ILE A 163 -1.02 -15.01 1.63
CA ILE A 163 -0.06 -13.90 1.49
C ILE A 163 -0.70 -12.57 1.88
N GLY A 164 -1.97 -12.36 1.54
CA GLY A 164 -2.75 -11.21 1.98
C GLY A 164 -2.85 -11.12 3.50
N ILE A 165 -3.16 -12.24 4.16
CA ILE A 165 -3.18 -12.35 5.63
C ILE A 165 -1.80 -12.02 6.23
N ALA A 166 -0.72 -12.57 5.67
CA ALA A 166 0.63 -12.28 6.13
C ALA A 166 0.95 -10.78 5.97
N GLY A 167 0.57 -10.18 4.85
CA GLY A 167 0.74 -8.76 4.55
C GLY A 167 0.03 -7.83 5.54
N SER A 168 -1.26 -8.06 5.77
CA SER A 168 -2.03 -7.26 6.75
C SER A 168 -1.53 -7.47 8.17
N SER A 169 -1.10 -8.69 8.52
CA SER A 169 -0.54 -8.98 9.85
C SER A 169 0.76 -8.21 10.12
N ILE A 170 1.61 -7.98 9.11
CA ILE A 170 2.80 -7.14 9.26
C ILE A 170 2.41 -5.71 9.65
N ILE A 171 1.38 -5.14 9.01
CA ILE A 171 0.88 -3.80 9.38
C ILE A 171 0.31 -3.81 10.80
N ALA A 172 -0.44 -4.85 11.16
CA ALA A 172 -1.01 -4.99 12.50
C ALA A 172 0.04 -5.13 13.61
N VAL A 173 1.23 -5.68 13.33
CA VAL A 173 2.34 -5.76 14.30
C VAL A 173 3.04 -4.40 14.49
N ILE A 174 2.99 -3.53 13.49
CA ILE A 174 3.59 -2.18 13.56
C ILE A 174 2.67 -1.23 14.34
N TYR A 175 1.35 -1.41 14.22
CA TYR A 175 0.34 -0.64 14.94
C TYR A 175 0.43 -0.87 16.46
#